data_AF-A0A914SHV9-F1
#
_entry.id   AF-A0A914SHV9-F1
#
_cell.length_a   1.000
_cell.length_b   1.000
_cell.length_c   1.000
_cell.angle_alpha   90.00
_cell.angle_beta   90.00
_cell.angle_gamma   90.00
#
_symmetry.space_group_name_H-M   'P 1'
#
loop_
_entity.id
_entity.type
_entity.pdbx_description
1 polymer ?
#
loop_
_entity_poly.entity_id
_entity_poly.type
_entity_poly.pdbx_seq_one_letter_code
_entity_poly.pdbx_strand_id
1 'polypeptide(L)'
;MFARFLTLISFSSIILLSSAGIGDNPFDIQSITGIISGLGHMIEHPIDTIEIPSQLFMGKWFQVYKAAVNFDIYKTQMYCPVSYFKPNSVMGEDGFSIEEAYRVDSKNGPIETYKRDLNKVGTGKYWMYTEEYFYPRQFYIIKAGPHFDNETLIEDANVQYMIVTDASRLSLSVYCRDPLNFYQTHNKEVVAFLEEAGFGGKVAFNSPRPIYQGPDCEWPSEKEVFARRVLKNHENNQRSANAADATPNSLADLFKNPQLALQKMVQMH
;
A
#
# COMPACT_ATOMS: atom_id res chain seq x y z
N MET A 1 -54.07 -5.86 56.31
CA MET A 1 -55.43 -5.46 55.92
C MET A 1 -55.28 -4.59 54.66
N PHE A 2 -55.82 -5.08 53.53
CA PHE A 2 -56.17 -4.46 52.23
C PHE A 2 -55.75 -3.00 51.93
N ALA A 3 -55.35 -2.55 50.73
CA ALA A 3 -55.48 -3.00 49.34
C ALA A 3 -54.37 -2.32 48.49
N ARG A 4 -53.64 -3.00 47.60
CA ARG A 4 -53.90 -3.16 46.15
C ARG A 4 -54.43 -1.90 45.43
N PHE A 5 -53.58 -1.29 44.60
CA PHE A 5 -54.00 -0.77 43.30
C PHE A 5 -53.05 -1.29 42.22
N LEU A 6 -53.67 -1.96 41.25
CA LEU A 6 -53.09 -2.68 40.13
C LEU A 6 -53.39 -1.83 38.90
N THR A 7 -52.39 -1.43 38.12
CA THR A 7 -52.62 -0.89 36.78
C THR A 7 -51.80 -1.72 35.80
N LEU A 8 -52.49 -2.61 35.09
CA LEU A 8 -51.98 -3.36 33.95
C LEU A 8 -51.56 -2.38 32.84
N ILE A 9 -50.35 -2.54 32.30
CA ILE A 9 -50.03 -2.08 30.95
C ILE A 9 -49.82 -3.33 30.10
N SER A 10 -50.77 -3.52 29.19
CA SER A 10 -50.89 -4.63 28.26
C SER A 10 -49.75 -4.60 27.24
N PHE A 11 -49.03 -5.72 27.14
CA PHE A 11 -48.21 -6.07 25.97
C PHE A 11 -49.13 -6.17 24.74
N SER A 12 -48.93 -5.27 23.78
CA SER A 12 -49.44 -5.47 22.41
C SER A 12 -48.27 -5.54 21.46
N SER A 13 -47.93 -6.78 21.11
CA SER A 13 -46.99 -7.15 20.07
C SER A 13 -47.52 -6.67 18.71
N ILE A 14 -46.97 -5.58 18.20
CA ILE A 14 -47.07 -5.26 16.78
C ILE A 14 -45.78 -5.77 16.14
N ILE A 15 -45.85 -7.00 15.64
CA ILE A 15 -44.86 -7.54 14.70
C ILE A 15 -45.11 -6.80 13.38
N LEU A 16 -44.34 -5.75 13.12
CA LEU A 16 -44.17 -5.23 11.78
C LEU A 16 -43.29 -6.20 11.00
N LEU A 17 -43.93 -7.07 10.22
CA LEU A 17 -43.31 -7.76 9.11
C LEU A 17 -42.91 -6.72 8.05
N SER A 18 -41.73 -6.12 8.21
CA SER A 18 -41.07 -5.43 7.11
C SER A 18 -40.34 -6.48 6.29
N SER A 19 -40.83 -6.67 5.07
CA SER A 19 -40.19 -7.41 3.98
C SER A 19 -38.68 -7.19 3.94
N ALA A 20 -37.90 -8.27 4.09
CA ALA A 20 -36.49 -8.27 3.73
C ALA A 20 -36.39 -8.07 2.22
N GLY A 21 -36.13 -6.82 1.81
CA GLY A 21 -35.58 -6.54 0.49
C GLY A 21 -34.21 -7.18 0.41
N ILE A 22 -33.99 -7.96 -0.64
CA ILE A 22 -32.66 -8.42 -1.03
C ILE A 22 -31.86 -7.17 -1.43
N GLY A 23 -30.84 -6.86 -0.63
CA GLY A 23 -29.94 -5.74 -0.83
C GLY A 23 -30.20 -4.60 0.15
N ASP A 24 -29.57 -4.65 1.33
CA ASP A 24 -29.02 -3.45 1.99
C ASP A 24 -28.13 -3.83 3.20
N ASN A 25 -26.92 -3.27 3.17
CA ASN A 25 -25.92 -3.07 4.25
C ASN A 25 -25.30 -4.28 5.00
N PRO A 26 -24.07 -4.68 4.65
CA PRO A 26 -23.21 -5.44 5.54
C PRO A 26 -22.32 -4.48 6.35
N PHE A 27 -22.93 -3.60 7.14
CA PHE A 27 -22.24 -3.04 8.31
C PHE A 27 -22.91 -3.64 9.54
N ASP A 28 -22.67 -4.94 9.70
CA ASP A 28 -23.06 -5.70 10.88
C ASP A 28 -22.44 -5.04 12.13
N ILE A 29 -23.24 -4.87 13.18
CA ILE A 29 -22.83 -4.30 14.46
C ILE A 29 -21.72 -5.13 15.10
N GLN A 30 -21.63 -6.44 14.78
CA GLN A 30 -20.50 -7.27 15.18
C GLN A 30 -19.21 -6.91 14.41
N SER A 31 -19.32 -6.49 13.15
CA SER A 31 -18.21 -5.97 12.34
C SER A 31 -17.72 -4.62 12.85
N ILE A 32 -18.62 -3.73 13.25
CA ILE A 32 -18.28 -2.42 13.84
C ILE A 32 -17.59 -2.60 15.22
N THR A 33 -18.08 -3.54 16.03
CA THR A 33 -17.45 -3.87 17.32
C THR A 33 -16.07 -4.51 17.13
N GLY A 34 -15.90 -5.34 16.10
CA GLY A 34 -14.60 -5.88 15.68
C GLY A 34 -13.62 -4.80 15.18
N ILE A 35 -14.12 -3.80 14.45
CA ILE A 35 -13.33 -2.64 13.97
C ILE A 35 -12.88 -1.78 15.16
N ILE A 36 -13.77 -1.45 16.10
CA ILE A 36 -13.44 -0.59 17.27
C ILE A 36 -12.49 -1.33 18.23
N SER A 37 -12.72 -2.62 18.49
CA SER A 37 -11.83 -3.45 19.31
C SER A 37 -10.47 -3.68 18.63
N GLY A 38 -10.45 -3.86 17.30
CA GLY A 38 -9.23 -4.04 16.53
C GLY A 38 -8.37 -2.78 16.44
N LEU A 39 -8.99 -1.62 16.20
CA LEU A 39 -8.31 -0.32 16.20
C LEU A 39 -7.72 0.03 17.58
N GLY A 40 -8.45 -0.25 18.67
CA GLY A 40 -7.95 -0.05 20.04
C GLY A 40 -6.70 -0.87 20.36
N HIS A 41 -6.71 -2.16 20.02
CA HIS A 41 -5.56 -3.06 20.25
C HIS A 41 -4.32 -2.66 19.44
N MET A 42 -4.51 -2.07 18.25
CA MET A 42 -3.43 -1.58 17.40
C MET A 42 -2.77 -0.29 17.93
N ILE A 43 -3.50 0.52 18.71
CA ILE A 43 -3.00 1.76 19.32
C ILE A 43 -2.23 1.48 20.62
N GLU A 44 -2.63 0.47 21.38
CA GLU A 44 -2.02 0.13 22.68
C GLU A 44 -0.64 -0.54 22.56
N HIS A 45 -0.36 -1.22 21.44
CA HIS A 45 0.90 -1.92 21.22
C HIS A 45 1.67 -1.28 20.06
N PRO A 46 2.68 -0.42 20.34
CA PRO A 46 3.56 0.10 19.29
C PRO A 46 4.23 -1.07 18.58
N ILE A 47 4.45 -0.91 17.27
CA ILE A 47 5.07 -1.95 16.48
C ILE A 47 6.58 -1.93 16.67
N ASP A 48 7.14 -3.07 17.09
CA ASP A 48 8.57 -3.24 17.22
C ASP A 48 9.20 -3.38 15.83
N THR A 49 10.31 -2.68 15.63
CA THR A 49 11.05 -2.67 14.36
C THR A 49 12.45 -3.22 14.54
N ILE A 50 12.97 -3.82 13.49
CA ILE A 50 14.33 -4.36 13.44
C ILE A 50 15.16 -3.59 12.42
N GLU A 51 16.45 -3.44 12.70
CA GLU A 51 17.41 -2.85 11.80
C GLU A 51 18.06 -3.94 10.96
N ILE A 52 17.89 -3.85 9.64
CA ILE A 52 18.68 -4.64 8.71
C ILE A 52 19.72 -3.70 8.11
N PRO A 53 21.02 -3.96 8.21
CA PRO A 53 22.03 -3.23 7.46
C PRO A 53 21.70 -3.19 5.96
N SER A 54 21.77 -2.01 5.35
CA SER A 54 21.40 -1.74 3.95
C SER A 54 21.99 -2.77 2.97
N GLN A 55 23.26 -3.10 3.15
CA GLN A 55 23.99 -4.09 2.34
C GLN A 55 23.36 -5.49 2.30
N LEU A 56 22.60 -5.91 3.31
CA LEU A 56 22.00 -7.26 3.37
C LEU A 56 20.70 -7.36 2.56
N PHE A 57 20.01 -6.24 2.34
CA PHE A 57 18.72 -6.22 1.65
C PHE A 57 18.72 -5.47 0.32
N MET A 58 19.87 -5.05 -0.21
CA MET A 58 19.94 -4.55 -1.58
C MET A 58 19.65 -5.64 -2.63
N GLY A 59 19.32 -5.20 -3.84
CA GLY A 59 19.11 -6.06 -5.00
C GLY A 59 17.65 -6.47 -5.21
N LYS A 60 17.47 -7.63 -5.84
CA LYS A 60 16.16 -8.11 -6.28
C LYS A 60 15.38 -8.78 -5.14
N TRP A 61 14.09 -8.45 -5.07
CA TRP A 61 13.11 -8.97 -4.14
C TRP A 61 11.76 -9.21 -4.84
N PHE A 62 10.98 -10.12 -4.30
CA PHE A 62 9.64 -10.45 -4.79
C PHE A 62 8.62 -10.23 -3.68
N GLN A 63 7.55 -9.49 -3.97
CA GLN A 63 6.49 -9.29 -2.99
C GLN A 63 5.52 -10.47 -3.03
N VAL A 64 5.37 -11.18 -1.92
CA VAL A 64 4.55 -12.40 -1.81
C VAL A 64 3.25 -12.18 -1.03
N TYR A 65 3.22 -11.20 -0.13
CA TYR A 65 1.98 -10.78 0.54
C TYR A 65 1.81 -9.27 0.51
N LYS A 66 0.55 -8.85 0.56
CA LYS A 66 0.13 -7.48 0.84
C LYS A 66 -1.05 -7.41 1.82
N ALA A 67 -1.38 -6.23 2.32
CA ALA A 67 -2.62 -6.01 3.05
C ALA A 67 -3.85 -6.16 2.13
N ALA A 68 -5.00 -6.53 2.70
CA ALA A 68 -6.25 -6.72 1.96
C ALA A 68 -6.81 -5.43 1.36
N VAL A 69 -6.70 -4.31 2.08
CA VAL A 69 -7.05 -3.01 1.54
C VAL A 69 -5.91 -2.49 0.68
N ASN A 70 -6.21 -2.28 -0.60
CA ASN A 70 -5.41 -1.39 -1.43
C ASN A 70 -6.03 0.00 -1.38
N PHE A 71 -5.26 1.00 -0.99
CA PHE A 71 -5.71 2.40 -1.04
C PHE A 71 -5.73 2.96 -2.48
N ASP A 72 -5.15 2.23 -3.44
CA ASP A 72 -5.41 2.44 -4.86
C ASP A 72 -6.65 1.65 -5.27
N ILE A 73 -7.79 2.35 -5.33
CA ILE A 73 -9.10 1.80 -5.70
C ILE A 73 -9.16 1.33 -7.17
N TYR A 74 -8.23 1.78 -8.03
CA TYR A 74 -8.25 1.45 -9.46
C TYR A 74 -7.37 0.24 -9.79
N LYS A 75 -6.43 -0.13 -8.90
CA LYS A 75 -5.46 -1.22 -9.15
C LYS A 75 -5.44 -2.23 -8.01
N THR A 76 -6.57 -2.87 -7.75
CA THR A 76 -6.72 -3.74 -6.57
C THR A 76 -5.92 -5.04 -6.64
N GLN A 77 -5.50 -5.50 -7.82
CA GLN A 77 -4.83 -6.78 -7.99
C GLN A 77 -3.49 -6.66 -8.72
N MET A 78 -2.46 -7.22 -8.09
CA MET A 78 -1.09 -7.27 -8.60
C MET A 78 -0.72 -8.73 -8.84
N TYR A 79 0.05 -8.96 -9.90
CA TYR A 79 0.58 -10.27 -10.27
C TYR A 79 2.08 -10.15 -10.54
N CYS A 80 2.84 -11.16 -10.15
CA CYS A 80 4.29 -11.26 -10.41
C CYS A 80 5.08 -10.00 -10.01
N PRO A 81 4.86 -9.39 -8.82
CA PRO A 81 5.61 -8.20 -8.44
C PRO A 81 7.09 -8.52 -8.21
N VAL A 82 7.95 -7.61 -8.68
CA VAL A 82 9.39 -7.58 -8.44
C VAL A 82 9.79 -6.18 -7.99
N SER A 83 10.71 -6.12 -7.04
CA SER A 83 11.22 -4.88 -6.46
C SER A 83 12.76 -4.92 -6.45
N TYR A 84 13.37 -3.84 -6.91
CA TYR A 84 14.82 -3.67 -6.96
C TYR A 84 15.25 -2.59 -5.97
N PHE A 85 15.91 -3.01 -4.89
CA PHE A 85 16.39 -2.15 -3.82
C PHE A 85 17.80 -1.67 -4.17
N LYS A 86 18.03 -0.36 -4.14
CA LYS A 86 19.30 0.27 -4.51
C LYS A 86 19.69 1.35 -3.51
N PRO A 87 20.99 1.47 -3.16
CA PRO A 87 21.45 2.60 -2.36
C PRO A 87 21.10 3.93 -3.04
N ASN A 88 20.68 4.91 -2.24
CA ASN A 88 20.37 6.25 -2.72
C ASN A 88 20.88 7.29 -1.73
N SER A 89 22.06 7.84 -2.02
CA SER A 89 22.72 8.85 -1.20
C SER A 89 21.94 10.18 -1.11
N VAL A 90 21.02 10.45 -2.04
CA VAL A 90 20.14 11.63 -1.98
C VAL A 90 19.21 11.56 -0.77
N MET A 91 18.86 10.35 -0.33
CA MET A 91 17.97 10.13 0.82
C MET A 91 18.70 10.08 2.18
N GLY A 92 19.98 10.46 2.20
CA GLY A 92 20.82 10.47 3.40
C GLY A 92 21.55 9.15 3.64
N GLU A 93 22.15 9.04 4.82
CA GLU A 93 22.84 7.82 5.27
C GLU A 93 21.86 6.64 5.37
N ASP A 94 22.26 5.48 4.85
CA ASP A 94 21.40 4.30 4.67
C ASP A 94 20.09 4.54 3.90
N GLY A 95 20.00 5.66 3.16
CA GLY A 95 18.92 5.94 2.24
C GLY A 95 18.93 5.00 1.04
N PHE A 96 17.75 4.60 0.56
CA PHE A 96 17.64 3.70 -0.58
C PHE A 96 16.40 4.00 -1.44
N SER A 97 16.41 3.48 -2.66
CA SER A 97 15.28 3.52 -3.58
C SER A 97 14.78 2.11 -3.86
N ILE A 98 13.48 1.98 -4.10
CA ILE A 98 12.84 0.77 -4.59
C ILE A 98 12.29 1.07 -5.98
N GLU A 99 12.75 0.33 -6.99
CA GLU A 99 12.15 0.32 -8.32
C GLU A 99 11.30 -0.94 -8.46
N GLU A 100 9.99 -0.77 -8.59
CA GLU A 100 9.03 -1.88 -8.57
C GLU A 100 8.39 -2.05 -9.92
N ALA A 101 8.07 -3.29 -10.27
CA ALA A 101 7.23 -3.61 -11.39
C ALA A 101 6.28 -4.77 -11.05
N TYR A 102 5.06 -4.69 -11.55
CA TYR A 102 4.07 -5.76 -11.41
C TYR A 102 3.09 -5.73 -12.57
N ARG A 103 2.41 -6.85 -12.79
CA ARG A 103 1.34 -6.95 -13.78
C ARG A 103 -0.01 -6.65 -13.14
N VAL A 104 -0.86 -5.94 -13.89
CA VAL A 104 -2.25 -5.65 -13.51
C VAL A 104 -3.21 -6.46 -14.37
N ASP A 105 -4.48 -6.54 -13.96
CA ASP A 105 -5.59 -7.26 -14.59
C ASP A 105 -5.43 -8.79 -14.62
N SER A 106 -4.27 -9.31 -15.02
CA SER A 106 -3.96 -10.74 -15.03
C SER A 106 -2.45 -11.00 -14.93
N LYS A 107 -2.07 -12.26 -14.75
CA LYS A 107 -0.66 -12.71 -14.75
C LYS A 107 0.09 -12.41 -16.06
N ASN A 108 -0.61 -12.16 -17.16
CA ASN A 108 -0.04 -11.80 -18.47
C ASN A 108 -0.42 -10.36 -18.88
N GLY A 109 -1.01 -9.59 -17.97
CA GLY A 109 -1.47 -8.25 -18.25
C GLY A 109 -0.32 -7.24 -18.38
N PRO A 110 -0.65 -5.96 -18.58
CA PRO A 110 0.34 -4.91 -18.76
C PRO A 110 1.19 -4.74 -17.51
N ILE A 111 2.45 -4.34 -17.71
CA ILE A 111 3.40 -4.07 -16.63
C ILE A 111 3.26 -2.61 -16.21
N GLU A 112 3.05 -2.41 -14.92
CA GLU A 112 3.14 -1.12 -14.27
C GLU A 112 4.46 -1.02 -13.50
N THR A 113 5.03 0.19 -13.46
CA THR A 113 6.31 0.46 -12.79
C THR A 113 6.21 1.63 -11.84
N TYR A 114 6.89 1.53 -10.69
CA TYR A 114 6.89 2.54 -9.64
C TYR A 114 8.31 2.79 -9.14
N LYS A 115 8.55 4.00 -8.64
CA LYS A 115 9.75 4.34 -7.87
C LYS A 115 9.33 4.82 -6.49
N ARG A 116 10.04 4.37 -5.47
CA ARG A 116 9.93 4.87 -4.11
C ARG A 116 11.30 5.23 -3.59
N ASP A 117 11.41 6.36 -2.92
CA ASP A 117 12.64 6.83 -2.30
C ASP A 117 12.46 6.84 -0.79
N LEU A 118 13.43 6.28 -0.05
CA LEU A 118 13.34 6.02 1.37
C LEU A 118 14.50 6.65 2.13
N ASN A 119 14.18 7.50 3.10
CA ASN A 119 15.13 8.02 4.09
C ASN A 119 14.91 7.36 5.45
N LYS A 120 16.02 6.99 6.09
CA LYS A 120 16.01 6.42 7.43
C LYS A 120 15.68 7.50 8.46
N VAL A 121 14.80 7.16 9.41
CA VAL A 121 14.42 8.04 10.53
C VAL A 121 14.55 7.38 11.90
N GLY A 122 14.90 6.09 11.93
CA GLY A 122 15.18 5.34 13.15
C GLY A 122 15.44 3.88 12.82
N THR A 123 15.67 3.06 13.86
CA THR A 123 15.89 1.62 13.76
C THR A 123 14.78 0.94 12.97
N GLY A 124 15.08 0.45 11.77
CA GLY A 124 14.10 -0.19 10.88
C GLY A 124 12.98 0.70 10.38
N LYS A 125 13.07 2.03 10.55
CA LYS A 125 12.00 2.98 10.24
C LYS A 125 12.45 3.95 9.15
N TYR A 126 11.63 4.05 8.10
CA TYR A 126 11.87 4.93 6.98
C TYR A 126 10.62 5.76 6.64
N TRP A 127 10.83 6.98 6.15
CA TRP A 127 9.79 7.66 5.35
C TRP A 127 9.99 7.28 3.89
N MET A 128 8.88 7.03 3.21
CA MET A 128 8.82 6.54 1.84
C MET A 128 8.09 7.54 0.97
N TYR A 129 8.81 8.16 0.06
CA TYR A 129 8.31 9.11 -0.92
C TYR A 129 8.02 8.39 -2.24
N THR A 130 6.97 8.83 -2.93
CA THR A 130 6.53 8.26 -4.20
C THR A 130 6.15 9.38 -5.14
N GLU A 131 6.26 9.12 -6.44
CA GLU A 131 5.89 10.06 -7.51
C GLU A 131 4.38 10.32 -7.57
N GLU A 132 3.55 9.49 -6.92
CA GLU A 132 2.08 9.51 -7.07
C GLU A 132 1.32 10.28 -5.98
N TYR A 133 1.90 10.42 -4.79
CA TYR A 133 1.23 11.02 -3.63
C TYR A 133 2.15 12.05 -2.96
N PHE A 134 1.54 13.15 -2.51
CA PHE A 134 2.28 14.27 -1.92
C PHE A 134 2.85 13.95 -0.52
N TYR A 135 2.19 13.09 0.25
CA TYR A 135 2.59 12.78 1.62
C TYR A 135 3.46 11.52 1.70
N PRO A 136 4.59 11.56 2.43
CA PRO A 136 5.41 10.38 2.66
C PRO A 136 4.63 9.33 3.44
N ARG A 137 4.82 8.07 3.07
CA ARG A 137 4.28 6.92 3.80
C ARG A 137 5.34 6.34 4.72
N GLN A 138 4.91 5.59 5.73
CA GLN A 138 5.83 4.88 6.62
C GLN A 138 6.26 3.55 5.98
N PHE A 139 7.52 3.18 6.18
CA PHE A 139 8.07 1.89 5.79
C PHE A 139 8.86 1.34 6.97
N TYR A 140 8.24 0.46 7.74
CA TYR A 140 8.78 -0.09 8.98
C TYR A 140 9.08 -1.57 8.78
N ILE A 141 10.33 -1.96 8.96
CA ILE A 141 10.77 -3.34 8.90
C ILE A 141 10.53 -3.96 10.28
N ILE A 142 9.67 -4.97 10.36
CA ILE A 142 9.22 -5.55 11.63
C ILE A 142 9.75 -6.97 11.85
N LYS A 143 10.21 -7.62 10.79
CA LYS A 143 10.83 -8.94 10.84
C LYS A 143 11.66 -9.19 9.60
N ALA A 144 12.72 -9.96 9.76
CA ALA A 144 13.50 -10.55 8.70
C ALA A 144 13.90 -11.97 9.10
N GLY A 145 14.32 -12.76 8.12
CA GLY A 145 14.80 -14.09 8.42
C GLY A 145 15.26 -14.87 7.19
N PRO A 146 15.64 -16.14 7.38
CA PRO A 146 15.57 -16.89 8.65
C PRO A 146 16.52 -16.34 9.74
N HIS A 147 16.11 -16.49 11.00
CA HIS A 147 16.92 -16.21 12.21
C HIS A 147 17.70 -14.87 12.18
N PHE A 148 17.00 -13.77 11.92
CA PHE A 148 17.59 -12.44 11.91
C PHE A 148 16.92 -11.52 12.95
N ASP A 149 17.74 -10.82 13.72
CA ASP A 149 17.36 -9.80 14.68
C ASP A 149 18.45 -8.70 14.78
N ASN A 150 18.30 -7.78 15.73
CA ASN A 150 19.23 -6.67 15.92
C ASN A 150 20.59 -7.10 16.52
N GLU A 151 20.73 -8.34 16.98
CA GLU A 151 21.95 -8.89 17.57
C GLU A 151 22.74 -9.76 16.58
N THR A 152 22.11 -10.12 15.46
CA THR A 152 22.71 -10.95 14.41
C THR A 152 23.88 -10.24 13.74
N LEU A 153 25.05 -10.88 13.72
CA LEU A 153 26.23 -10.37 13.02
C LEU A 153 26.01 -10.41 11.51
N ILE A 154 26.53 -9.40 10.80
CA ILE A 154 26.39 -9.26 9.33
C ILE A 154 26.90 -10.49 8.58
N GLU A 155 27.98 -11.10 9.06
CA GLU A 155 28.62 -12.27 8.44
C GLU A 155 27.81 -13.56 8.56
N ASP A 156 26.98 -13.66 9.61
CA ASP A 156 26.07 -14.78 9.84
C ASP A 156 24.68 -14.53 9.22
N ALA A 157 24.41 -13.28 8.80
CA ALA A 157 23.09 -12.87 8.35
C ALA A 157 22.75 -13.44 6.96
N ASN A 158 21.70 -14.27 6.92
CA ASN A 158 21.15 -14.81 5.68
C ASN A 158 19.69 -14.35 5.48
N VAL A 159 19.49 -13.10 5.10
CA VAL A 159 18.15 -12.52 4.97
C VAL A 159 17.48 -12.95 3.66
N GLN A 160 16.56 -13.92 3.77
CA GLN A 160 15.76 -14.50 2.69
C GLN A 160 14.37 -13.89 2.55
N TYR A 161 13.83 -13.31 3.63
CA TYR A 161 12.59 -12.54 3.61
C TYR A 161 12.64 -11.36 4.57
N MET A 162 11.80 -10.37 4.32
CA MET A 162 11.53 -9.27 5.24
C MET A 162 10.06 -8.88 5.20
N ILE A 163 9.55 -8.43 6.34
CA ILE A 163 8.17 -8.02 6.54
C ILE A 163 8.16 -6.53 6.84
N VAL A 164 7.36 -5.80 6.08
CA VAL A 164 7.26 -4.34 6.13
C VAL A 164 5.82 -3.89 6.31
N THR A 165 5.62 -2.85 7.09
CA THR A 165 4.30 -2.25 7.41
C THR A 165 4.45 -0.76 7.71
N ASP A 166 3.34 -0.10 8.07
CA ASP A 166 3.30 1.20 8.74
C ASP A 166 2.97 1.07 10.24
N ALA A 167 3.03 2.19 10.97
CA ALA A 167 2.74 2.25 12.40
C ALA A 167 1.32 1.80 12.76
N SER A 168 0.37 1.95 11.84
CA SER A 168 -1.05 1.62 12.02
C SER A 168 -1.41 0.20 11.61
N ARG A 169 -0.43 -0.59 11.11
CA ARG A 169 -0.66 -1.94 10.56
C ARG A 169 -1.71 -1.96 9.43
N LEU A 170 -1.83 -0.87 8.67
CA LEU A 170 -2.80 -0.76 7.57
C LEU A 170 -2.21 -1.19 6.23
N SER A 171 -0.90 -1.02 6.06
CA SER A 171 -0.13 -1.59 4.95
C SER A 171 0.65 -2.80 5.41
N LEU A 172 0.86 -3.72 4.48
CA LEU A 172 1.71 -4.88 4.66
C LEU A 172 2.38 -5.15 3.32
N SER A 173 3.68 -5.43 3.35
CA SER A 173 4.45 -5.96 2.24
C SER A 173 5.39 -7.03 2.79
N VAL A 174 5.25 -8.26 2.32
CA VAL A 174 6.24 -9.32 2.60
C VAL A 174 7.08 -9.51 1.34
N TYR A 175 8.38 -9.28 1.48
CA TYR A 175 9.35 -9.48 0.41
C TYR A 175 10.15 -10.76 0.66
N CYS A 176 10.45 -11.52 -0.39
CA CYS A 176 11.34 -12.68 -0.35
C CYS A 176 12.35 -12.68 -1.50
N ARG A 177 13.47 -13.41 -1.33
CA ARG A 177 14.51 -13.59 -2.36
C ARG A 177 14.11 -14.58 -3.45
N ASP A 178 13.39 -15.63 -3.07
CA ASP A 178 12.89 -16.68 -3.98
C ASP A 178 11.46 -17.06 -3.53
N PRO A 179 10.42 -16.80 -4.36
CA PRO A 179 9.05 -17.12 -4.01
C PRO A 179 8.80 -18.62 -3.80
N LEU A 180 9.39 -19.48 -4.65
CA LEU A 180 9.17 -20.92 -4.57
C LEU A 180 9.74 -21.47 -3.27
N ASN A 181 11.00 -21.12 -2.97
CA ASN A 181 11.64 -21.51 -1.71
C ASN A 181 10.87 -20.94 -0.51
N PHE A 182 10.47 -19.66 -0.57
CA PHE A 182 9.69 -19.01 0.49
C PHE A 182 8.42 -19.77 0.85
N TYR A 183 7.62 -20.17 -0.16
CA TYR A 183 6.39 -20.92 0.09
C TYR A 183 6.62 -22.32 0.67
N GLN A 184 7.78 -22.92 0.37
CA GLN A 184 8.16 -24.24 0.88
C GLN A 184 8.71 -24.19 2.31
N THR A 185 9.49 -23.17 2.66
CA THR A 185 10.30 -23.17 3.90
C THR A 185 9.88 -22.11 4.92
N HIS A 186 9.42 -20.92 4.49
CA HIS A 186 9.24 -19.75 5.37
C HIS A 186 7.78 -19.33 5.53
N ASN A 187 6.88 -19.73 4.61
CA ASN A 187 5.51 -19.24 4.61
C ASN A 187 4.75 -19.53 5.91
N LYS A 188 4.95 -20.70 6.52
CA LYS A 188 4.25 -21.07 7.76
C LYS A 188 4.65 -20.17 8.93
N GLU A 189 5.95 -19.92 9.13
CA GLU A 189 6.43 -19.06 10.22
C GLU A 189 6.04 -17.59 10.00
N VAL A 190 6.06 -17.12 8.75
CA VAL A 190 5.67 -15.75 8.42
C VAL A 190 4.19 -15.52 8.67
N VAL A 191 3.31 -16.44 8.23
CA VAL A 191 1.87 -16.31 8.49
C VAL A 191 1.56 -16.34 9.99
N ALA A 192 2.22 -17.22 10.75
CA ALA A 192 2.05 -17.26 12.21
C ALA A 192 2.49 -15.96 12.87
N PHE A 193 3.65 -15.41 12.47
CA PHE A 193 4.10 -14.11 12.97
C PHE A 193 3.14 -12.97 12.61
N LEU A 194 2.60 -12.96 11.38
CA LEU A 194 1.67 -11.91 10.95
C LEU A 194 0.38 -11.94 11.78
N GLU A 195 -0.14 -13.12 12.09
CA GLU A 195 -1.30 -13.29 12.97
C GLU A 195 -1.02 -12.76 14.39
N GLU A 196 0.12 -13.14 14.98
CA GLU A 196 0.58 -12.66 16.29
C GLU A 196 0.79 -11.13 16.31
N ALA A 197 1.35 -10.58 15.23
CA ALA A 197 1.59 -9.15 15.07
C ALA A 197 0.31 -8.32 14.79
N GLY A 198 -0.85 -8.96 14.73
CA GLY A 198 -2.16 -8.30 14.59
C GLY A 198 -2.59 -8.04 13.15
N PHE A 199 -2.01 -8.73 12.16
CA PHE A 199 -2.50 -8.71 10.79
C PHE A 199 -3.58 -9.76 10.61
N GLY A 200 -4.80 -9.32 10.28
CA GLY A 200 -5.95 -10.20 10.14
C GLY A 200 -6.72 -10.43 11.44
N GLY A 201 -7.25 -11.64 11.62
CA GLY A 201 -8.11 -11.98 12.75
C GLY A 201 -9.40 -11.16 12.79
N LYS A 202 -9.56 -10.31 13.82
CA LYS A 202 -10.72 -9.42 14.00
C LYS A 202 -10.74 -8.23 13.02
N VAL A 203 -9.63 -7.98 12.32
CA VAL A 203 -9.44 -6.83 11.44
C VAL A 203 -9.29 -7.31 9.99
N ALA A 204 -10.42 -7.37 9.27
CA ALA A 204 -10.43 -7.90 7.90
C ALA A 204 -9.63 -7.03 6.90
N PHE A 205 -9.49 -5.72 7.16
CA PHE A 205 -8.86 -4.79 6.22
C PHE A 205 -7.34 -4.88 6.14
N ASN A 206 -6.65 -5.30 7.20
CA ASN A 206 -5.20 -5.51 7.20
C ASN A 206 -4.79 -6.98 7.04
N SER A 207 -5.76 -7.86 6.75
CA SER A 207 -5.51 -9.29 6.57
C SER A 207 -4.46 -9.54 5.47
N PRO A 208 -3.46 -10.41 5.70
CA PRO A 208 -2.49 -10.75 4.68
C PRO A 208 -3.16 -11.41 3.47
N ARG A 209 -2.90 -10.88 2.27
CA ARG A 209 -3.35 -11.43 0.99
C ARG A 209 -2.15 -11.90 0.20
N PRO A 210 -2.11 -13.19 -0.18
CA PRO A 210 -1.05 -13.70 -1.03
C PRO A 210 -1.12 -13.06 -2.41
N ILE A 211 0.04 -12.85 -3.01
CA ILE A 211 0.20 -12.34 -4.36
C ILE A 211 0.71 -13.47 -5.23
N TYR A 212 0.17 -13.57 -6.45
CA TYR A 212 0.58 -14.58 -7.40
C TYR A 212 2.06 -14.44 -7.78
N GLN A 213 2.84 -15.49 -7.54
CA GLN A 213 4.25 -15.62 -7.88
C GLN A 213 4.52 -17.03 -8.43
N GLY A 214 3.94 -17.34 -9.58
CA GLY A 214 4.07 -18.65 -10.23
C GLY A 214 5.37 -18.79 -11.04
N PRO A 215 5.74 -20.03 -11.44
CA PRO A 215 6.90 -20.29 -12.30
C PRO A 215 6.74 -19.73 -13.72
N ASP A 216 5.52 -19.37 -14.11
CA ASP A 216 5.16 -18.69 -15.36
C ASP A 216 5.21 -17.16 -15.26
N CYS A 217 5.65 -16.61 -14.13
CA CYS A 217 5.88 -15.17 -14.00
C CYS A 217 7.12 -14.74 -14.80
N GLU A 218 6.90 -13.90 -15.80
CA GLU A 218 7.98 -13.20 -16.49
C GLU A 218 8.22 -11.84 -15.81
N TRP A 219 9.27 -11.78 -14.99
CA TRP A 219 9.67 -10.54 -14.31
C TRP A 219 10.58 -9.69 -15.20
N PRO A 220 10.28 -8.39 -15.39
CA PRO A 220 11.14 -7.49 -16.13
C PRO A 220 12.48 -7.33 -15.44
N SER A 221 13.55 -7.11 -16.21
CA SER A 221 14.87 -6.81 -15.64
C SER A 221 14.90 -5.40 -15.03
N GLU A 222 15.86 -5.14 -14.14
CA GLU A 222 16.07 -3.81 -13.54
C GLU A 222 16.19 -2.70 -14.60
N LYS A 223 16.95 -2.96 -15.68
CA LYS A 223 17.10 -2.02 -16.80
C LYS A 223 15.80 -1.77 -17.54
N GLU A 224 14.98 -2.80 -17.67
CA GLU A 224 13.67 -2.69 -18.30
C GLU A 224 12.70 -1.87 -17.43
N VAL A 225 12.67 -2.11 -16.12
CA VAL A 225 11.88 -1.32 -15.17
C VAL A 225 12.25 0.15 -15.25
N PHE A 226 13.56 0.46 -15.24
CA PHE A 226 14.06 1.82 -15.40
C PHE A 226 13.62 2.44 -16.73
N ALA A 227 13.83 1.73 -17.86
CA ALA A 227 13.48 2.24 -19.19
C ALA A 227 11.97 2.51 -19.33
N ARG A 228 11.12 1.58 -18.89
CA ARG A 228 9.66 1.74 -18.89
C ARG A 228 9.22 2.96 -18.10
N ARG A 229 9.81 3.20 -16.92
CA ARG A 229 9.50 4.39 -16.11
C ARG A 229 9.91 5.67 -16.82
N VAL A 230 11.12 5.73 -17.39
CA VAL A 230 11.59 6.92 -18.11
C VAL A 230 10.68 7.24 -19.30
N LEU A 231 10.29 6.22 -20.06
CA LEU A 231 9.36 6.39 -21.19
C LEU A 231 7.97 6.85 -20.73
N LYS A 232 7.41 6.23 -19.69
CA LYS A 232 6.11 6.64 -19.10
C LYS A 232 6.14 8.10 -18.65
N ASN A 233 7.21 8.54 -17.97
CA ASN A 233 7.35 9.92 -17.52
C ASN A 233 7.52 10.89 -18.71
N HIS A 234 8.25 10.49 -19.75
CA HIS A 234 8.37 11.29 -20.97
C HIS A 234 7.01 11.48 -21.68
N GLU A 235 6.25 10.40 -21.85
CA GLU A 235 4.91 10.44 -22.44
C GLU A 235 3.94 11.29 -21.62
N ASN A 236 3.96 11.17 -20.28
CA ASN A 236 3.13 11.98 -19.41
C ASN A 236 3.48 13.47 -19.50
N ASN A 237 4.77 13.80 -19.58
CA ASN A 237 5.23 15.19 -19.75
C ASN A 237 4.81 15.74 -21.12
N GLN A 238 4.91 14.95 -22.20
CA GLN A 238 4.42 15.36 -23.53
C GLN A 238 2.90 15.56 -23.53
N ARG A 239 2.13 14.65 -22.93
CA ARG A 239 0.66 14.81 -22.81
C ARG A 239 0.29 16.06 -22.02
N SER A 240 1.01 16.33 -20.94
CA SER A 240 0.79 17.52 -20.11
C SER A 240 1.14 18.80 -20.88
N ALA A 241 2.22 18.80 -21.64
CA ALA A 241 2.59 19.92 -22.51
C ALA A 241 1.54 20.15 -23.62
N ASN A 242 1.11 19.09 -24.31
CA ASN A 242 0.08 19.17 -25.35
C ASN A 242 -1.29 19.59 -24.79
N ALA A 243 -1.62 19.20 -23.56
CA ALA A 243 -2.85 19.65 -22.88
C ALA A 243 -2.77 21.13 -22.45
N ALA A 244 -1.59 21.61 -22.08
CA ALA A 244 -1.33 23.03 -21.80
C ALA A 244 -1.38 23.90 -23.08
N ASP A 245 -1.02 23.35 -24.24
CA ASP A 245 -1.19 24.00 -25.55
C ASP A 245 -2.64 23.94 -26.07
N ALA A 246 -3.43 22.93 -25.65
CA ALA A 246 -4.84 22.78 -26.02
C ALA A 246 -5.80 23.61 -25.16
N THR A 247 -5.33 24.20 -24.05
CA THR A 247 -6.08 25.19 -23.29
C THR A 247 -5.75 26.57 -23.86
N PRO A 248 -6.72 27.30 -24.47
CA PRO A 248 -6.46 28.67 -24.89
C PRO A 248 -6.21 29.49 -23.62
N ASN A 249 -4.95 29.72 -23.30
CA ASN A 249 -4.54 30.55 -22.18
C ASN A 249 -4.85 32.01 -22.53
N SER A 250 -6.14 32.36 -22.43
CA SER A 250 -6.68 33.69 -22.69
C SER A 250 -5.92 34.77 -21.92
N LEU A 251 -5.38 34.42 -20.74
CA LEU A 251 -4.57 35.31 -19.92
C LEU A 251 -3.10 35.43 -20.40
N ALA A 252 -2.46 34.33 -20.82
CA ALA A 252 -1.07 34.37 -21.27
C ALA A 252 -0.95 35.05 -22.65
N ASP A 253 -1.94 34.86 -23.51
CA ASP A 253 -2.05 35.57 -24.79
C ASP A 253 -2.40 37.06 -24.58
N LEU A 254 -3.13 37.42 -23.52
CA LEU A 254 -3.38 38.80 -23.10
C LEU A 254 -2.08 39.56 -22.77
N PHE A 255 -1.14 38.90 -22.08
CA PHE A 255 0.13 39.50 -21.70
C PHE A 255 1.14 39.53 -22.85
N LYS A 256 1.08 38.57 -23.78
CA LYS A 256 1.97 38.53 -24.95
C LYS A 256 1.55 39.52 -26.05
N ASN A 257 0.26 39.80 -26.21
CA ASN A 257 -0.24 40.76 -27.20
C ASN A 257 -1.51 41.49 -26.71
N PRO A 258 -1.38 42.42 -25.77
CA PRO A 258 -2.53 43.11 -25.17
C PRO A 258 -3.38 43.88 -26.19
N GLN A 259 -2.76 44.36 -27.27
CA GLN A 259 -3.46 45.09 -28.35
C GLN A 259 -4.40 44.18 -29.16
N LEU A 260 -3.99 42.94 -29.44
CA LEU A 260 -4.77 42.00 -30.24
C LEU A 260 -5.97 41.45 -29.45
N ALA A 261 -5.82 41.33 -28.13
CA ALA A 261 -6.90 40.96 -27.23
C ALA A 261 -7.93 42.09 -27.01
N LEU A 262 -7.48 43.34 -26.91
CA LEU A 262 -8.36 44.51 -26.90
C LEU A 262 -9.17 44.64 -28.19
N GLN A 263 -8.55 44.38 -29.35
CA GLN A 263 -9.23 44.41 -30.65
C GLN A 263 -10.38 43.39 -30.74
N LYS A 264 -10.16 42.17 -30.20
CA LYS A 264 -11.20 41.13 -30.16
C LYS A 264 -12.33 41.43 -29.17
N MET A 265 -12.06 42.15 -28.07
CA MET A 265 -13.10 42.56 -27.14
C MET A 265 -13.99 43.69 -27.69
N VAL A 266 -13.43 44.59 -28.50
CA VAL A 266 -14.20 45.66 -29.17
C VAL A 266 -15.08 45.12 -30.30
N GLN A 267 -14.71 44.00 -30.91
CA GLN A 267 -15.50 43.34 -31.97
C GLN A 267 -16.62 42.42 -31.46
N MET A 268 -16.72 42.18 -30.14
CA MET A 268 -17.79 41.38 -29.52
C MET A 268 -19.00 42.22 -29.07
N HIS A 269 -19.21 43.41 -29.64
CA HIS A 269 -20.46 44.18 -29.53
C HIS A 269 -21.07 44.40 -30.92
#